data_AF-A0A383CFY8-F1
#
_entry.id   AF-A0A383CFY8-F1
#
_cell.length_a   1.000
_cell.length_b   1.000
_cell.length_c   1.000
_cell.angle_alpha   90.00
_cell.angle_beta   90.00
_cell.angle_gamma   90.00
#
_symmetry.space_group_name_H-M   'P 1'
#
loop_
_entity.id
_entity.type
_entity.pdbx_description
1 polymer ?
#
loop_
_entity_poly.entity_id
_entity_poly.type
_entity_poly.pdbx_seq_one_letter_code
_entity_poly.pdbx_strand_id
1 'polypeptide(L)'
;MTSNFIAMWSGPRNVSTALMRSFENRSDCFVSDEPFYSYFLYKTGLKHPLSDEIIKSGLIDYNKIIKYITGPIPFSKNIWYQKHMAHHILEGVNLDWIKNMANCILIRHPSDVILSYSKKNEINSIQQLGYLQQIEIYEMLTKEVGTSPMIIDAQDLLREPRKMLTEI
;
A
#
# COMPACT_ATOMS: atom_id res chain seq x y z
N MET A 1 20.69 6.44 -5.03
CA MET A 1 20.41 6.54 -3.58
C MET A 1 19.09 5.85 -3.35
N THR A 2 19.01 4.91 -2.43
CA THR A 2 17.75 4.32 -1.98
C THR A 2 16.93 5.40 -1.27
N SER A 3 15.66 5.57 -1.65
CA SER A 3 14.77 6.54 -1.02
C SER A 3 14.45 6.10 0.41
N ASN A 4 14.41 7.04 1.35
CA ASN A 4 14.01 6.77 2.74
C ASN A 4 12.48 6.60 2.90
N PHE A 5 11.71 6.78 1.82
CA PHE A 5 10.28 6.59 1.76
C PHE A 5 9.98 5.26 1.08
N ILE A 6 9.37 4.32 1.79
CA ILE A 6 9.00 3.02 1.26
C ILE A 6 7.50 3.03 0.97
N ALA A 7 7.14 2.88 -0.30
CA ALA A 7 5.76 2.65 -0.72
C ALA A 7 5.54 1.13 -0.89
N MET A 8 4.95 0.51 0.12
CA MET A 8 4.57 -0.91 0.07
C MET A 8 3.17 -1.06 -0.51
N TRP A 9 3.08 -1.46 -1.77
CA TRP A 9 1.84 -1.69 -2.50
C TRP A 9 1.33 -3.11 -2.31
N SER A 10 0.07 -3.25 -1.90
CA SER A 10 -0.55 -4.55 -1.67
C SER A 10 -2.03 -4.57 -2.06
N GLY A 11 -2.55 -5.75 -2.38
CA GLY A 11 -3.99 -6.00 -2.37
C GLY A 11 -4.50 -6.41 -0.98
N PRO A 12 -5.81 -6.57 -0.78
CA PRO A 12 -6.32 -7.14 0.45
C PRO A 12 -5.84 -8.60 0.63
N ARG A 13 -5.74 -9.07 1.87
CA ARG A 13 -5.41 -10.48 2.22
C ARG A 13 -3.99 -10.96 1.85
N ASN A 14 -3.04 -10.03 1.73
CA ASN A 14 -1.63 -10.28 1.36
C ASN A 14 -0.64 -10.22 2.56
N VAL A 15 -1.11 -10.30 3.81
CA VAL A 15 -0.28 -10.13 5.04
C VAL A 15 0.45 -8.78 5.19
N SER A 16 0.07 -7.77 4.41
CA SER A 16 0.64 -6.41 4.46
C SER A 16 0.59 -5.78 5.87
N THR A 17 -0.46 -6.04 6.66
CA THR A 17 -0.52 -5.57 8.05
C THR A 17 0.58 -6.18 8.92
N ALA A 18 0.88 -7.48 8.78
CA ALA A 18 1.94 -8.11 9.56
C ALA A 18 3.31 -7.54 9.19
N LEU A 19 3.55 -7.32 7.89
CA LEU A 19 4.75 -6.65 7.39
C LEU A 19 4.85 -5.22 7.91
N MET A 20 3.77 -4.45 7.88
CA MET A 20 3.73 -3.11 8.45
C MET A 20 4.11 -3.10 9.94
N ARG A 21 3.58 -4.06 10.72
CA ARG A 21 3.91 -4.18 12.15
C ARG A 21 5.38 -4.51 12.40
N SER A 22 6.08 -5.23 11.49
CA SER A 22 7.52 -5.45 11.66
C SER A 22 8.32 -4.16 11.51
N PHE A 23 7.92 -3.27 10.60
CA PHE A 23 8.52 -1.94 10.43
C PHE A 23 8.17 -0.99 11.58
N GLU A 24 6.94 -1.04 12.09
CA GLU A 24 6.50 -0.22 13.23
C GLU A 24 7.32 -0.51 14.51
N ASN A 25 7.81 -1.74 14.66
CA ASN A 25 8.67 -2.12 15.80
C ASN A 25 10.12 -1.64 15.67
N ARG A 26 10.50 -0.97 14.57
CA ARG A 26 11.84 -0.42 14.40
C ARG A 26 11.92 0.99 14.97
N SER A 27 12.95 1.26 15.76
CA SER A 27 13.17 2.57 16.38
C SER A 27 13.45 3.70 15.37
N ASP A 28 13.93 3.37 14.18
CA ASP A 28 14.30 4.31 13.10
C ASP A 28 13.17 4.57 12.09
N CYS A 29 12.01 3.92 12.23
CA CYS A 29 10.94 3.93 11.24
C CYS A 29 9.69 4.65 11.75
N PHE A 30 9.05 5.39 10.86
CA PHE A 30 7.68 5.85 11.00
C PHE A 30 6.79 5.07 10.03
N VAL A 31 5.57 4.73 10.46
CA VAL A 31 4.62 3.94 9.67
C VAL A 31 3.34 4.73 9.44
N SER A 32 2.86 4.73 8.19
CA SER A 32 1.49 5.11 7.88
C SER A 32 0.69 3.89 7.40
N ASP A 33 -0.45 3.64 8.03
CA ASP A 33 -1.40 2.60 7.66
C ASP A 33 -2.45 3.15 6.69
N GLU A 34 -2.42 2.68 5.45
CA GLU A 34 -3.40 2.95 4.38
C GLU A 34 -3.81 4.44 4.23
N PRO A 35 -2.88 5.35 3.88
CA PRO A 35 -3.13 6.80 3.81
C PRO A 35 -4.31 7.23 2.94
N PHE A 36 -4.65 6.42 1.92
CA PHE A 36 -5.74 6.70 0.99
C PHE A 36 -7.09 6.11 1.38
N TYR A 37 -7.21 5.41 2.52
CA TYR A 37 -8.44 4.68 2.84
C TYR A 37 -9.64 5.62 3.05
N SER A 38 -9.49 6.70 3.81
CA SER A 38 -10.54 7.72 4.02
C SER A 38 -10.96 8.38 2.70
N TYR A 39 -10.00 8.69 1.83
CA TYR A 39 -10.27 9.19 0.48
C TYR A 39 -11.08 8.19 -0.36
N PHE A 40 -10.67 6.92 -0.34
CA PHE A 40 -11.34 5.84 -1.07
C PHE A 40 -12.79 5.66 -0.60
N LEU A 41 -13.03 5.59 0.72
CA LEU A 41 -14.38 5.48 1.27
C LEU A 41 -15.25 6.68 0.92
N TYR A 42 -14.69 7.90 1.06
CA TYR A 42 -15.39 9.13 0.71
C TYR A 42 -15.79 9.18 -0.78
N LYS A 43 -14.89 8.79 -1.68
CA LYS A 43 -15.13 8.86 -3.12
C LYS A 43 -16.04 7.76 -3.65
N THR A 44 -15.96 6.55 -3.10
CA THR A 44 -16.76 5.40 -3.55
C THR A 44 -18.12 5.32 -2.88
N GLY A 45 -18.28 5.93 -1.70
CA GLY A 45 -19.48 5.77 -0.88
C GLY A 45 -19.64 4.35 -0.32
N LEU A 46 -18.58 3.53 -0.34
CA LEU A 46 -18.61 2.17 0.18
C LEU A 46 -18.95 2.18 1.67
N LYS A 47 -20.05 1.52 2.03
CA LYS A 47 -20.48 1.38 3.42
C LYS A 47 -19.74 0.23 4.08
N HIS A 48 -18.60 0.55 4.68
CA HIS A 48 -17.85 -0.34 5.55
C HIS A 48 -18.15 -0.01 7.02
N PRO A 49 -18.07 -0.97 7.96
CA PRO A 49 -18.08 -0.66 9.39
C PRO A 49 -17.14 0.50 9.73
N LEU A 50 -17.65 1.47 10.48
CA LEU A 50 -16.96 2.70 10.90
C LEU A 50 -16.57 3.66 9.77
N SER A 51 -17.15 3.54 8.57
CA SER A 51 -16.81 4.39 7.42
C SER A 51 -16.85 5.89 7.73
N ASP A 52 -17.90 6.35 8.41
CA ASP A 52 -18.08 7.77 8.72
C ASP A 52 -17.02 8.28 9.70
N GLU A 53 -16.63 7.45 10.67
CA GLU A 53 -15.56 7.76 11.63
C GLU A 53 -14.20 7.80 10.94
N ILE A 54 -13.92 6.85 10.03
CA ILE A 54 -12.69 6.79 9.24
C ILE A 54 -12.59 8.00 8.29
N ILE A 55 -13.68 8.35 7.61
CA ILE A 55 -13.74 9.53 6.74
C ILE A 55 -13.51 10.81 7.55
N LYS A 56 -14.17 10.93 8.71
CA LYS A 56 -14.07 12.12 9.58
C LYS A 56 -12.68 12.31 10.19
N SER A 57 -11.99 11.22 10.52
CA SER A 57 -10.66 11.25 11.17
C SER A 57 -9.50 11.34 10.18
N GLY A 58 -9.70 10.94 8.93
CA GLY A 58 -8.65 10.95 7.90
C GLY A 58 -8.74 12.09 6.91
N LEU A 59 -7.80 12.09 5.95
CA LEU A 59 -7.79 13.04 4.83
C LEU A 59 -8.63 12.48 3.67
N ILE A 60 -9.48 13.33 3.10
CA ILE A 60 -10.33 13.00 1.94
C ILE A 60 -9.92 13.72 0.64
N ASP A 61 -8.90 14.56 0.72
CA ASP A 61 -8.36 15.31 -0.41
C ASP A 61 -7.07 14.62 -0.85
N TYR A 62 -7.07 14.10 -2.09
CA TYR A 62 -5.94 13.37 -2.66
C TYR A 62 -4.64 14.17 -2.60
N ASN A 63 -4.67 15.45 -2.98
CA ASN A 63 -3.46 16.28 -3.03
C ASN A 63 -2.94 16.59 -1.63
N LYS A 64 -3.83 16.72 -0.63
CA LYS A 64 -3.41 16.84 0.77
C LYS A 64 -2.76 15.56 1.29
N ILE A 65 -3.27 14.38 0.90
CA ILE A 65 -2.65 13.10 1.22
C ILE A 65 -1.25 13.02 0.60
N ILE A 66 -1.10 13.34 -0.70
CA ILE A 66 0.22 13.35 -1.37
C ILE A 66 1.20 14.28 -0.65
N LYS A 67 0.77 15.51 -0.36
CA LYS A 67 1.60 16.49 0.36
C LYS A 67 2.04 15.97 1.73
N TYR A 68 1.17 15.22 2.42
CA TYR A 68 1.51 14.59 3.70
C TYR A 68 2.54 13.47 3.52
N ILE A 69 2.25 12.47 2.68
CA ILE A 69 3.08 11.26 2.56
C ILE A 69 4.41 11.48 1.82
N THR A 70 4.57 12.61 1.14
CA THR A 70 5.85 13.04 0.53
C THR A 70 6.53 14.16 1.33
N GLY A 71 5.95 14.56 2.46
CA GLY A 71 6.50 15.58 3.34
C GLY A 71 7.67 15.09 4.21
N PRO A 72 8.11 15.89 5.19
CA PRO A 72 9.15 15.50 6.13
C PRO A 72 8.78 14.23 6.89
N ILE A 73 9.74 13.33 7.09
CA ILE A 73 9.52 12.10 7.87
C ILE A 73 9.18 12.49 9.32
N PRO A 74 8.03 12.04 9.87
CA PRO A 74 7.60 12.41 11.22
C PRO A 74 8.54 11.91 12.32
N PHE A 75 8.46 12.58 13.48
CA PHE A 75 9.13 12.18 14.73
C PHE A 75 10.64 11.95 14.63
N SER A 76 11.30 12.68 13.71
CA SER A 76 12.74 12.56 13.47
C SER A 76 13.18 11.12 13.16
N LYS A 77 12.28 10.31 12.56
CA LYS A 77 12.62 8.98 12.05
C LYS A 77 13.43 9.12 10.76
N ASN A 78 14.19 8.07 10.46
CA ASN A 78 15.04 8.03 9.28
C ASN A 78 14.32 7.41 8.08
N ILE A 79 13.37 6.51 8.34
CA ILE A 79 12.62 5.76 7.33
C ILE A 79 11.13 6.04 7.50
N TRP A 80 10.41 6.18 6.40
CA TRP A 80 8.95 6.22 6.39
C TRP A 80 8.40 5.05 5.56
N TYR A 81 7.86 4.05 6.25
CA TYR A 81 7.15 2.95 5.63
C TYR A 81 5.66 3.28 5.47
N GLN A 82 5.14 3.13 4.25
CA GLN A 82 3.76 3.43 3.92
C GLN A 82 3.10 2.17 3.38
N LYS A 83 2.11 1.66 4.11
CA LYS A 83 1.30 0.54 3.65
C LYS A 83 0.20 1.09 2.73
N HIS A 84 0.30 0.82 1.44
CA HIS A 84 -0.68 1.23 0.44
C HIS A 84 -1.49 0.03 -0.04
N MET A 85 -2.82 0.17 0.02
CA MET A 85 -3.71 -0.76 -0.67
C MET A 85 -3.91 -0.26 -2.10
N ALA A 86 -3.48 -1.03 -3.10
CA ALA A 86 -3.48 -0.60 -4.50
C ALA A 86 -4.89 -0.24 -5.00
N HIS A 87 -5.92 -0.95 -4.53
CA HIS A 87 -7.32 -0.67 -4.87
C HIS A 87 -7.87 0.65 -4.27
N HIS A 88 -7.15 1.30 -3.36
CA HIS A 88 -7.50 2.64 -2.87
C HIS A 88 -7.11 3.75 -3.87
N ILE A 89 -6.25 3.43 -4.84
CA ILE A 89 -5.93 4.32 -5.95
C ILE A 89 -7.04 4.20 -6.99
N LEU A 90 -7.81 5.26 -7.13
CA LEU A 90 -8.91 5.34 -8.08
C LEU A 90 -8.39 5.77 -9.46
N GLU A 91 -9.11 5.39 -10.51
CA GLU A 91 -8.78 5.77 -11.88
C GLU A 91 -8.69 7.30 -12.05
N GLY A 92 -7.72 7.75 -12.85
CA GLY A 92 -7.55 9.16 -13.20
C GLY A 92 -6.79 10.02 -12.18
N VAL A 93 -6.30 9.43 -11.07
CA VAL A 93 -5.43 10.17 -10.13
C VAL A 93 -3.96 10.15 -10.59
N ASN A 94 -3.23 11.23 -10.28
CA ASN A 94 -1.81 11.33 -10.62
C ASN A 94 -0.96 10.48 -9.65
N LEU A 95 -0.09 9.63 -10.19
CA LEU A 95 0.82 8.76 -9.44
C LEU A 95 2.28 9.22 -9.44
N ASP A 96 2.63 10.36 -10.03
CA ASP A 96 4.03 10.80 -10.21
C ASP A 96 4.84 10.86 -8.91
N TRP A 97 4.18 11.02 -7.77
CA TRP A 97 4.82 11.01 -6.46
C TRP A 97 5.56 9.70 -6.15
N ILE A 98 5.11 8.56 -6.71
CA ILE A 98 5.75 7.26 -6.47
C ILE A 98 7.14 7.17 -7.11
N LYS A 99 7.44 8.02 -8.10
CA LYS A 99 8.75 8.05 -8.81
C LYS A 99 9.92 8.35 -7.86
N ASN A 100 9.64 9.00 -6.73
CA ASN A 100 10.64 9.40 -5.72
C ASN A 100 10.64 8.47 -4.48
N MET A 101 9.97 7.34 -4.54
CA MET A 101 9.87 6.37 -3.43
C MET A 101 10.58 5.06 -3.75
N ALA A 102 11.00 4.35 -2.71
CA ALA A 102 11.35 2.94 -2.80
C ALA A 102 10.05 2.14 -2.90
N ASN A 103 9.72 1.68 -4.10
CA ASN A 103 8.48 0.97 -4.35
C ASN A 103 8.67 -0.54 -4.18
N CYS A 104 7.80 -1.14 -3.38
CA CYS A 104 7.71 -2.57 -3.17
C CYS A 104 6.28 -3.04 -3.49
N ILE A 105 6.14 -4.16 -4.19
CA ILE A 105 4.84 -4.76 -4.53
C ILE A 105 4.74 -6.10 -3.82
N LEU A 106 3.88 -6.18 -2.81
CA LEU A 106 3.57 -7.39 -2.07
C LEU A 106 2.41 -8.12 -2.77
N ILE A 107 2.73 -9.29 -3.32
CA ILE A 107 1.80 -10.15 -4.05
C ILE A 107 1.51 -11.43 -3.28
N ARG A 108 0.41 -12.07 -3.66
CA ARG A 108 0.03 -13.41 -3.24
C ARG A 108 -0.75 -14.05 -4.36
N HIS A 109 -0.70 -15.37 -4.44
CA HIS A 109 -1.44 -16.13 -5.44
C HIS A 109 -2.93 -15.73 -5.47
N PRO A 110 -3.50 -15.35 -6.63
CA PRO A 110 -4.88 -14.86 -6.74
C PRO A 110 -5.93 -15.80 -6.18
N SER A 111 -5.79 -17.11 -6.40
CA SER A 111 -6.72 -18.11 -5.86
C SER A 111 -6.81 -18.07 -4.34
N ASP A 112 -5.68 -17.90 -3.65
CA ASP A 112 -5.65 -17.84 -2.19
C ASP A 112 -6.27 -16.55 -1.66
N VAL A 113 -6.03 -15.43 -2.36
CA VAL A 113 -6.61 -14.13 -2.02
C VAL A 113 -8.12 -14.16 -2.19
N ILE A 114 -8.62 -14.66 -3.32
CA ILE A 114 -10.06 -14.83 -3.59
C ILE A 114 -10.70 -15.70 -2.50
N LEU A 115 -10.13 -16.89 -2.24
CA LEU A 115 -10.63 -17.78 -1.21
C LEU A 115 -10.63 -17.14 0.19
N SER A 116 -9.61 -16.35 0.53
CA SER A 116 -9.57 -15.66 1.83
C SER A 116 -10.50 -14.45 1.89
N TYR A 117 -10.70 -13.72 0.79
CA TYR A 117 -11.50 -12.51 0.74
C TYR A 117 -12.99 -12.86 0.81
N SER A 118 -13.42 -13.86 0.03
CA SER A 118 -14.81 -14.36 -0.02
C SER A 118 -15.33 -14.92 1.31
N LYS A 119 -14.44 -15.23 2.28
CA LYS A 119 -14.85 -15.62 3.64
C LYS A 119 -15.46 -14.47 4.45
N LYS A 120 -15.18 -13.22 4.09
CA LYS A 120 -15.57 -12.03 4.87
C LYS A 120 -16.31 -10.98 4.04
N ASN A 121 -16.13 -10.98 2.73
CA ASN A 121 -16.64 -9.95 1.84
C ASN A 121 -17.17 -10.60 0.55
N GLU A 122 -18.20 -10.00 -0.05
CA GLU A 122 -18.61 -10.33 -1.41
C GLU A 122 -17.64 -9.71 -2.42
N ILE A 123 -17.31 -10.47 -3.46
CA ILE A 123 -16.51 -9.98 -4.59
C ILE A 123 -17.48 -9.59 -5.69
N ASN A 124 -17.70 -8.28 -5.83
CA ASN A 124 -18.55 -7.69 -6.86
C ASN A 124 -17.75 -7.24 -8.09
N SER A 125 -16.42 -7.12 -7.94
CA SER A 125 -15.54 -6.62 -8.99
C SER A 125 -14.08 -7.03 -8.73
N ILE A 126 -13.33 -7.33 -9.80
CA ILE A 126 -11.91 -7.69 -9.71
C ILE A 126 -11.03 -6.54 -9.19
N GLN A 127 -11.50 -5.30 -9.36
CA GLN A 127 -10.83 -4.10 -8.87
C GLN A 127 -10.69 -4.08 -7.35
N GLN A 128 -11.56 -4.80 -6.62
CA GLN A 128 -11.48 -4.93 -5.16
C GLN A 128 -10.22 -5.70 -4.71
N LEU A 129 -9.62 -6.51 -5.58
CA LEU A 129 -8.46 -7.34 -5.26
C LEU A 129 -7.12 -6.61 -5.46
N GLY A 130 -7.12 -5.44 -6.11
CA GLY A 130 -5.94 -4.60 -6.26
C GLY A 130 -4.91 -5.04 -7.31
N TYR A 131 -5.09 -6.21 -7.95
CA TYR A 131 -4.10 -6.74 -8.91
C TYR A 131 -3.95 -5.86 -10.16
N LEU A 132 -5.06 -5.35 -10.72
CA LEU A 132 -5.00 -4.47 -11.89
C LEU A 132 -4.23 -3.19 -11.57
N GLN A 133 -4.50 -2.60 -10.40
CA GLN A 133 -3.82 -1.40 -9.93
C GLN A 133 -2.34 -1.67 -9.64
N GLN A 134 -1.98 -2.85 -9.09
CA GLN A 134 -0.58 -3.25 -8.94
C GLN A 134 0.14 -3.37 -10.28
N ILE A 135 -0.53 -3.86 -11.32
CA ILE A 135 0.01 -3.91 -12.69
C ILE A 135 0.23 -2.48 -13.21
N GLU A 136 -0.75 -1.59 -13.08
CA GLU A 136 -0.61 -0.18 -13.50
C GLU A 136 0.59 0.50 -12.82
N ILE A 137 0.74 0.30 -11.50
CA ILE A 137 1.89 0.81 -10.73
C ILE A 137 3.20 0.22 -11.26
N TYR A 138 3.26 -1.09 -11.47
CA TYR A 138 4.44 -1.76 -12.01
C TYR A 138 4.82 -1.23 -13.40
N GLU A 139 3.84 -1.09 -14.30
CA GLU A 139 4.05 -0.59 -15.65
C GLU A 139 4.51 0.86 -15.65
N MET A 140 3.91 1.71 -14.82
CA MET A 140 4.34 3.10 -14.66
C MET A 140 5.79 3.18 -14.20
N LEU A 141 6.16 2.43 -13.16
CA LEU A 141 7.53 2.41 -12.61
C LEU A 141 8.55 1.90 -13.64
N THR A 142 8.22 0.84 -14.38
CA THR A 142 9.16 0.21 -15.31
C THR A 142 9.25 0.95 -16.64
N LYS A 143 8.12 1.38 -17.21
CA LYS A 143 8.06 2.01 -18.55
C LYS A 143 8.36 3.51 -18.51
N GLU A 144 7.88 4.24 -17.49
CA GLU A 144 8.07 5.70 -17.44
C GLU A 144 9.30 6.11 -16.62
N VAL A 145 9.54 5.43 -15.49
CA VAL A 145 10.65 5.80 -14.58
C VAL A 145 11.92 5.01 -14.90
N GLY A 146 11.79 3.84 -15.53
CA GLY A 146 12.91 2.93 -15.79
C GLY A 146 13.40 2.22 -14.54
N THR A 147 12.58 2.12 -13.49
CA THR A 147 12.91 1.46 -12.22
C THR A 147 12.08 0.19 -12.04
N SER A 148 12.73 -0.91 -11.67
CA SER A 148 12.00 -2.12 -11.28
C SER A 148 11.68 -2.07 -9.79
N PRO A 149 10.39 -2.08 -9.39
CA PRO A 149 10.03 -2.22 -7.98
C PRO A 149 10.45 -3.60 -7.45
N MET A 150 10.71 -3.68 -6.15
CA MET A 150 10.90 -4.98 -5.49
C MET A 150 9.57 -5.73 -5.45
N ILE A 151 9.56 -6.98 -5.90
CA ILE A 151 8.38 -7.85 -5.82
C ILE A 151 8.59 -8.83 -4.65
N ILE A 152 7.62 -8.89 -3.75
CA ILE A 152 7.66 -9.73 -2.55
C ILE A 152 6.48 -10.69 -2.63
N ASP A 153 6.74 -12.00 -2.62
CA ASP A 153 5.67 -12.98 -2.46
C ASP A 153 5.34 -13.16 -0.97
N ALA A 154 4.05 -13.08 -0.63
CA ALA A 154 3.56 -13.26 0.72
C ALA A 154 3.91 -14.65 1.31
N GLN A 155 3.99 -15.69 0.48
CA GLN A 155 4.39 -17.02 0.90
C GLN A 155 5.87 -17.08 1.27
N ASP A 156 6.74 -16.45 0.48
CA ASP A 156 8.17 -16.34 0.78
C ASP A 156 8.40 -15.52 2.06
N LEU A 157 7.67 -14.42 2.23
CA LEU A 157 7.69 -13.62 3.45
C LEU A 157 7.30 -14.42 4.70
N LEU A 158 6.30 -15.28 4.59
CA LEU A 158 5.89 -16.14 5.71
C LEU A 158 6.87 -17.28 5.97
N ARG A 159 7.51 -17.82 4.92
CA ARG A 159 8.46 -18.93 5.05
C ARG A 159 9.80 -18.47 5.60
N GLU A 160 10.32 -17.34 5.13
CA GLU A 160 11.64 -16.82 5.46
C GLU A 160 11.62 -15.32 5.83
N PRO A 161 10.88 -14.93 6.90
CA PRO A 161 10.63 -13.53 7.22
C PRO A 161 11.91 -12.73 7.46
N ARG A 162 12.90 -13.31 8.16
CA ARG A 162 14.18 -12.62 8.43
C ARG A 162 14.91 -12.25 7.14
N LYS A 163 14.93 -13.18 6.17
CA LYS A 163 15.61 -12.96 4.89
C LYS A 163 14.92 -11.84 4.13
N MET A 164 13.61 -11.96 3.93
CA MET A 164 12.82 -10.97 3.20
C MET A 164 12.89 -9.58 3.86
N LEU A 165 12.81 -9.49 5.18
CA LEU A 165 12.93 -8.20 5.90
C LEU A 165 14.31 -7.55 5.82
N THR A 166 15.35 -8.29 5.47
CA THR A 166 16.70 -7.73 5.29
C THR A 166 16.90 -7.23 3.85
N GLU A 167 16.11 -7.72 2.90
CA GLU A 167 16.12 -7.28 1.51
C GLU A 167 15.32 -5.98 1.30
N ILE A 168 14.27 -5.76 2.10
CA ILE A 168 13.42 -4.55 2.11
C ILE A 168 14.10 -3.41 2.87
#